data_AF-A0A939VV92-F1
#
_entry.id   AF-A0A939VV92-F1
#
_cell.length_a   1.000
_cell.length_b   1.000
_cell.length_c   1.000
_cell.angle_alpha   90.00
_cell.angle_beta   90.00
_cell.angle_gamma   90.00
#
_symmetry.space_group_name_H-M   'P 1'
#
loop_
_entity.id
_entity.type
_entity.pdbx_description
1 polymer ?
#
loop_
_entity_poly.entity_id
_entity_poly.type
_entity_poly.pdbx_seq_one_letter_code
_entity_poly.pdbx_strand_id
1 'polypeptide(L)'
;DSMLRGEFLRCFGAEKSSLVLEDIYRKGKILIVDQDVKRNGIVGQMTAAIIKLCFEKMIERREDITDPDARPVFLWGDECQFFSLDYDQKFQTTARSSRTLTVYATQNLDNLYDGYGKEKANSLLGNLATKIFCQNGDHTTNKWAADSIGQAVLRRHSQNIGDSKSGGMKGDYNQSDNYSEGWSEQKDYKVDIIQFTTLQSGGPRGQCQVGYIYWQSGRILKNGDVYVRSTIKQKCRRICGAKFERHCPPVPSLGGKTEKAGFSFYWYDWMTFAVCLASSALAAAGFYLIFSEKDYYLLPVPEIGIITAATILLWSISIALDSMLASLGIVLDNLWCLIRRRKRVKCKIINRVPLIVITWLYLGFSLALAVCLQNAIYRQQSCLPVAGVWLASAVAHRLFKTAGGRKIPLN
;
A
#
# COMPACT_ATOMS: atom_id res chain seq x y z
N ASP A 1 63.18 -7.52 14.43
CA ASP A 1 62.00 -7.75 15.27
C ASP A 1 60.90 -6.77 14.89
N SER A 2 59.85 -7.26 14.23
CA SER A 2 58.74 -6.46 13.68
C SER A 2 57.67 -6.12 14.73
N MET A 3 57.56 -6.91 15.80
CA MET A 3 56.61 -6.67 16.89
C MET A 3 57.09 -5.59 17.88
N LEU A 4 58.40 -5.31 17.92
CA LEU A 4 58.99 -4.32 18.81
C LEU A 4 59.07 -2.90 18.21
N ARG A 5 58.27 -2.59 17.19
CA ARG A 5 58.31 -1.29 16.51
C ARG A 5 56.92 -0.71 16.27
N GLY A 6 56.82 0.62 16.24
CA GLY A 6 55.62 1.36 15.86
C GLY A 6 54.41 1.09 16.75
N GLU A 7 53.25 0.91 16.12
CA GLU A 7 51.96 0.74 16.81
C GLU A 7 51.87 -0.54 17.66
N PHE A 8 52.56 -1.62 17.27
CA PHE A 8 52.61 -2.84 18.09
C PHE A 8 53.33 -2.61 19.41
N LEU A 9 54.49 -1.94 19.39
CA LEU A 9 55.20 -1.58 20.62
C LEU A 9 54.37 -0.62 21.47
N ARG A 10 53.67 0.33 20.85
CA ARG A 10 52.79 1.26 21.57
C ARG A 10 51.66 0.54 22.30
N CYS A 11 51.06 -0.47 21.66
CA CYS A 11 49.88 -1.17 22.22
C CYS A 11 50.25 -2.32 23.16
N PHE A 12 51.32 -3.06 22.88
CA PHE A 12 51.67 -4.31 23.59
C PHE A 12 53.06 -4.30 24.24
N GLY A 13 53.85 -3.24 24.06
CA GLY A 13 55.24 -3.17 24.53
C GLY A 13 55.43 -2.66 25.96
N ALA A 14 54.35 -2.37 26.69
CA ALA A 14 54.45 -1.91 28.08
C ALA A 14 54.86 -3.06 29.01
N GLU A 15 55.78 -2.80 29.97
CA GLU A 15 56.21 -3.80 30.95
C GLU A 15 55.07 -4.33 31.83
N LYS A 16 54.04 -3.51 32.04
CA LYS A 16 52.82 -3.88 32.78
C LYS A 16 51.60 -3.60 31.90
N SER A 17 50.71 -4.58 31.79
CA SER A 17 49.42 -4.37 31.11
C SER A 17 48.51 -3.52 31.97
N SER A 18 48.02 -2.41 31.41
CA SER A 18 46.92 -1.62 31.99
C SER A 18 45.54 -2.21 31.66
N LEU A 19 45.49 -3.21 30.78
CA LEU A 19 44.26 -3.86 30.32
C LEU A 19 44.16 -5.28 30.90
N VAL A 20 43.12 -5.49 31.71
CA VAL A 20 42.67 -6.81 32.15
C VAL A 20 41.37 -7.10 31.41
N LEU A 21 41.41 -7.97 30.41
CA LEU A 21 40.24 -8.25 29.56
C LEU A 21 39.06 -8.83 30.36
N GLU A 22 39.33 -9.58 31.44
CA GLU A 22 38.30 -10.20 32.28
C GLU A 22 37.43 -9.16 33.00
N ASP A 23 37.94 -7.94 33.19
CA ASP A 23 37.15 -6.84 33.76
C ASP A 23 35.92 -6.49 32.90
N ILE A 24 35.90 -6.86 31.61
CA ILE A 24 34.76 -6.64 30.72
C ILE A 24 33.51 -7.34 31.27
N TYR A 25 33.62 -8.62 31.63
CA TYR A 25 32.48 -9.38 32.14
C TYR A 25 32.39 -9.38 33.67
N ARG A 26 33.53 -9.37 34.39
CA ARG A 26 33.56 -9.35 35.87
C ARG A 26 33.13 -8.00 36.46
N LYS A 27 33.56 -6.89 35.83
CA LYS A 27 33.28 -5.52 36.31
C LYS A 27 32.36 -4.72 35.38
N GLY A 28 32.01 -5.25 34.21
CA GLY A 28 31.14 -4.58 33.25
C GLY A 28 31.79 -3.47 32.46
N LYS A 29 33.11 -3.50 32.29
CA LYS A 29 33.81 -2.46 31.52
C LYS A 29 33.53 -2.61 30.03
N ILE A 30 33.50 -1.48 29.32
CA ILE A 30 33.43 -1.45 27.85
C ILE A 30 34.82 -1.15 27.31
N LEU A 31 35.32 -2.03 26.45
CA LEU A 31 36.57 -1.82 25.72
C LEU A 31 36.25 -1.24 24.34
N ILE A 32 36.84 -0.09 24.03
CA ILE A 32 36.79 0.53 22.71
C ILE A 32 38.19 0.44 22.11
N VAL A 33 38.30 -0.20 20.94
CA VAL A 33 39.57 -0.32 20.20
C VAL A 33 39.59 0.73 19.10
N ASP A 34 40.28 1.83 19.35
CA ASP A 34 40.46 2.92 18.38
C ASP A 34 41.72 2.70 17.54
N GLN A 35 41.60 1.85 16.52
CA GLN A 35 42.66 1.51 15.57
C GLN A 35 42.21 1.83 14.15
N ASP A 36 42.15 3.13 13.83
CA ASP A 36 41.78 3.59 12.49
C ASP A 36 42.76 3.04 11.43
N VAL A 37 42.23 2.23 10.52
CA VAL A 37 42.95 1.65 9.38
C VAL A 37 43.61 2.74 8.53
N LYS A 38 42.99 3.92 8.39
CA LYS A 38 43.56 5.01 7.58
C LYS A 38 44.79 5.63 8.21
N ARG A 39 44.89 5.61 9.53
CA ARG A 39 46.00 6.20 10.28
C ARG A 39 47.15 5.21 10.47
N ASN A 40 46.81 3.98 10.87
CA ASN A 40 47.78 2.98 11.33
C ASN A 40 48.02 1.87 10.29
N GLY A 41 47.31 1.89 9.16
CA GLY A 41 47.44 0.92 8.08
C GLY A 41 47.19 -0.51 8.55
N ILE A 42 47.94 -1.45 7.97
CA ILE A 42 47.84 -2.89 8.28
C ILE A 42 48.22 -3.22 9.73
N VAL A 43 49.08 -2.41 10.35
CA VAL A 43 49.51 -2.63 11.75
C VAL A 43 48.35 -2.38 12.72
N GLY A 44 47.55 -1.34 12.45
CA GLY A 44 46.32 -1.07 13.21
C GLY A 44 45.30 -2.20 13.08
N GLN A 45 45.10 -2.71 11.85
CA GLN A 45 44.22 -3.86 11.60
C GLN A 45 44.64 -5.10 12.39
N MET A 46 45.93 -5.46 12.32
CA MET A 46 46.46 -6.59 13.07
C MET A 46 46.32 -6.40 14.58
N THR A 47 46.55 -5.19 15.09
CA THR A 47 46.38 -4.88 16.52
C THR A 47 44.94 -5.08 16.97
N ALA A 48 43.97 -4.58 16.19
CA ALA A 48 42.55 -4.77 16.46
C ALA A 48 42.14 -6.24 16.38
N ALA A 49 42.64 -6.97 15.39
CA ALA A 49 42.40 -8.40 15.22
C ALA A 49 42.97 -9.22 16.38
N ILE A 50 44.15 -8.90 16.89
CA ILE A 50 44.72 -9.56 18.09
C ILE A 50 43.83 -9.34 19.30
N ILE A 51 43.41 -8.10 19.57
CA ILE A 51 42.53 -7.79 20.73
C ILE A 51 41.20 -8.55 20.60
N LYS A 52 40.62 -8.58 19.40
CA LYS A 52 39.41 -9.35 19.10
C LYS A 52 39.61 -10.84 19.37
N LEU A 53 40.69 -11.44 18.86
CA LEU A 53 40.99 -12.86 19.11
C LEU A 53 41.15 -13.15 20.60
N CYS A 54 41.85 -12.28 21.33
CA CYS A 54 42.00 -12.39 22.78
C CYS A 54 40.64 -12.33 23.50
N PHE A 55 39.76 -11.42 23.08
CA PHE A 55 38.41 -11.32 23.61
C PHE A 55 37.60 -12.60 23.34
N GLU A 56 37.58 -13.10 22.11
CA GLU A 56 36.85 -14.31 21.73
C GLU A 56 37.32 -15.53 22.54
N LYS A 57 38.65 -15.73 22.61
CA LYS A 57 39.26 -16.82 23.38
C LYS A 57 39.04 -16.70 24.88
N MET A 58 38.99 -15.48 25.42
CA MET A 58 38.72 -15.27 26.84
C MET A 58 37.25 -15.59 27.15
N ILE A 59 36.32 -15.10 26.35
CA ILE A 59 34.89 -15.27 26.59
C ILE A 59 34.45 -16.72 26.48
N GLU A 60 35.05 -17.52 25.59
CA GLU A 60 34.80 -18.97 25.56
C GLU A 60 35.29 -19.70 26.82
N ARG A 61 36.25 -19.13 27.56
CA ARG A 61 36.82 -19.68 28.80
C ARG A 61 36.22 -19.07 30.07
N ARG A 62 35.18 -18.25 29.95
CA ARG A 62 34.59 -17.56 31.11
C ARG A 62 34.00 -18.58 32.10
N GLU A 63 34.35 -18.42 33.37
CA GLU A 63 33.97 -19.34 34.45
C GLU A 63 32.52 -19.15 34.92
N ASP A 64 31.98 -17.94 34.74
CA ASP A 64 30.67 -17.52 35.25
C ASP A 64 29.51 -17.96 34.35
N ILE A 65 29.73 -18.67 33.24
CA ILE A 65 28.67 -18.97 32.26
C ILE A 65 27.54 -19.86 32.80
N THR A 66 27.84 -20.68 33.81
CA THR A 66 26.88 -21.53 34.51
C THR A 66 25.95 -20.74 35.42
N ASP A 67 26.32 -19.52 35.78
CA ASP A 67 25.51 -18.63 36.61
C ASP A 67 24.29 -18.12 35.81
N PRO A 68 23.05 -18.27 36.31
CA PRO A 68 21.86 -17.64 35.72
C PRO A 68 22.03 -16.13 35.53
N ASP A 69 22.70 -15.45 36.44
CA ASP A 69 22.91 -13.99 36.47
C ASP A 69 24.20 -13.56 35.74
N ALA A 70 24.86 -14.50 35.04
CA ALA A 70 26.05 -14.22 34.25
C ALA A 70 25.79 -13.09 33.23
N ARG A 71 26.63 -12.06 33.29
CA ARG A 71 26.47 -10.85 32.49
C ARG A 71 26.59 -11.17 30.99
N PRO A 72 25.64 -10.75 30.14
CA PRO A 72 25.81 -10.87 28.69
C PRO A 72 26.90 -9.90 28.23
N VAL A 73 27.67 -10.32 27.23
CA VAL A 73 28.71 -9.51 26.60
C VAL A 73 28.38 -9.29 25.14
N PHE A 74 28.95 -8.26 24.53
CA PHE A 74 28.79 -8.00 23.10
C PHE A 74 30.14 -7.78 22.43
N LEU A 75 30.23 -8.23 21.19
CA LEU A 75 31.32 -7.93 20.27
C LEU A 75 30.75 -7.07 19.15
N TRP A 76 31.22 -5.84 19.03
CA TRP A 76 30.78 -4.93 17.98
C TRP A 76 31.92 -4.69 17.00
N GLY A 77 31.73 -5.10 15.75
CA GLY A 77 32.67 -4.86 14.66
C GLY A 77 32.06 -3.98 13.58
N ASP A 78 32.51 -2.73 13.52
CA ASP A 78 32.23 -1.84 12.38
C ASP A 78 33.23 -2.12 11.25
N GLU A 79 32.77 -2.22 10.01
CA GLU A 79 33.56 -2.66 8.85
C GLU A 79 34.34 -3.95 9.11
N CYS A 80 33.62 -5.01 9.50
CA CYS A 80 34.20 -6.24 10.03
C CYS A 80 35.18 -6.98 9.13
N GLN A 81 35.12 -6.75 7.82
CA GLN A 81 36.05 -7.32 6.85
C GLN A 81 37.52 -6.93 7.10
N PHE A 82 37.79 -5.82 7.78
CA PHE A 82 39.18 -5.39 8.05
C PHE A 82 39.87 -6.14 9.19
N PHE A 83 39.11 -6.88 10.00
CA PHE A 83 39.60 -7.67 11.13
C PHE A 83 39.02 -9.08 11.07
N SER A 84 38.95 -9.61 9.85
CA SER A 84 38.57 -10.99 9.61
C SER A 84 39.62 -11.94 10.20
N LEU A 85 39.13 -12.91 10.95
CA LEU A 85 39.95 -14.01 11.46
C LEU A 85 39.28 -15.33 11.09
N ASP A 86 40.10 -16.34 10.83
CA ASP A 86 39.63 -17.71 10.61
C ASP A 86 38.88 -18.27 11.83
N TYR A 87 39.13 -17.71 13.00
CA TYR A 87 38.47 -18.10 14.24
C TYR A 87 37.02 -17.59 14.35
N ASP A 88 36.66 -16.51 13.66
CA ASP A 88 35.37 -15.84 13.83
C ASP A 88 34.20 -16.76 13.57
N GLN A 89 34.30 -17.58 12.52
CA GLN A 89 33.25 -18.55 12.17
C GLN A 89 33.06 -19.58 13.28
N LYS A 90 34.16 -20.06 13.89
CA LYS A 90 34.14 -21.01 15.01
C LYS A 90 33.57 -20.35 16.27
N PHE A 91 33.95 -19.10 16.53
CA PHE A 91 33.41 -18.35 17.65
C PHE A 91 31.89 -18.10 17.50
N GLN A 92 31.38 -17.81 16.29
CA GLN A 92 29.94 -17.60 16.11
C GLN A 92 29.10 -18.84 16.40
N THR A 93 29.62 -20.06 16.23
CA THR A 93 28.85 -21.27 16.57
C THR A 93 28.74 -21.49 18.09
N THR A 94 29.71 -20.99 18.87
CA THR A 94 29.77 -21.07 20.34
C THR A 94 29.35 -19.77 21.04
N ALA A 95 29.13 -18.68 20.31
CA ALA A 95 28.77 -17.37 20.85
C ALA A 95 27.48 -17.41 21.67
N ARG A 96 26.50 -18.22 21.26
CA ARG A 96 25.23 -18.40 21.98
C ARG A 96 25.43 -19.01 23.36
N SER A 97 26.22 -20.10 23.47
CA SER A 97 26.50 -20.73 24.76
C SER A 97 27.32 -19.83 25.67
N SER A 98 28.15 -18.95 25.08
CA SER A 98 28.95 -17.96 25.79
C SER A 98 28.19 -16.66 26.13
N ARG A 99 26.87 -16.61 25.87
CA ARG A 99 26.00 -15.43 26.05
C ARG A 99 26.57 -14.15 25.41
N THR A 100 27.17 -14.30 24.23
CA THR A 100 27.78 -13.21 23.48
C THR A 100 26.88 -12.76 22.33
N LEU A 101 26.62 -11.46 22.27
CA LEU A 101 25.96 -10.82 21.14
C LEU A 101 27.02 -10.29 20.17
N THR A 102 27.16 -10.93 19.01
CA THR A 102 28.01 -10.41 17.95
C THR A 102 27.22 -9.49 17.03
N VAL A 103 27.71 -8.28 16.81
CA VAL A 103 27.18 -7.30 15.87
C VAL A 103 28.26 -6.98 14.85
N TYR A 104 28.01 -7.33 13.61
CA TYR A 104 28.89 -7.00 12.49
C TYR A 104 28.18 -6.06 11.52
N ALA A 105 28.86 -4.97 11.17
CA ALA A 105 28.43 -4.02 10.17
C ALA A 105 29.41 -4.03 8.99
N THR A 106 28.87 -3.99 7.78
CA THR A 106 29.61 -3.89 6.53
C THR A 106 28.75 -3.16 5.50
N GLN A 107 29.39 -2.53 4.51
CA GLN A 107 28.67 -1.77 3.47
C GLN A 107 27.99 -2.67 2.44
N ASN A 108 28.67 -3.74 2.03
CA ASN A 108 28.20 -4.65 0.99
C ASN A 108 28.67 -6.08 1.28
N LEU A 109 28.09 -7.04 0.55
CA LEU A 109 28.42 -8.45 0.69
C LEU A 109 29.81 -8.77 0.11
N ASP A 110 30.21 -8.06 -0.94
CA ASP A 110 31.49 -8.29 -1.63
C ASP A 110 32.69 -7.96 -0.73
N ASN A 111 32.64 -6.91 0.10
CA ASN A 111 33.68 -6.60 1.08
C ASN A 111 33.84 -7.74 2.09
N LEU A 112 32.73 -8.39 2.48
CA LEU A 112 32.78 -9.53 3.39
C LEU A 112 33.42 -10.75 2.72
N TYR A 113 33.14 -10.96 1.43
CA TYR A 113 33.79 -12.01 0.63
C TYR A 113 35.28 -11.77 0.44
N ASP A 114 35.71 -10.53 0.27
CA ASP A 114 37.12 -10.16 0.19
C ASP A 114 37.85 -10.41 1.52
N GLY A 115 37.22 -10.06 2.64
CA GLY A 115 37.81 -10.24 3.97
C GLY A 115 37.89 -11.69 4.46
N TYR A 116 36.84 -12.49 4.25
CA TYR A 116 36.74 -13.86 4.80
C TYR A 116 36.92 -14.98 3.76
N GLY A 117 36.77 -14.68 2.48
CA GLY A 117 36.49 -15.67 1.45
C GLY A 117 35.02 -16.07 1.42
N LYS A 118 34.52 -16.38 0.23
CA LYS A 118 33.09 -16.60 -0.04
C LYS A 118 32.45 -17.67 0.84
N GLU A 119 33.11 -18.81 1.04
CA GLU A 119 32.54 -19.92 1.81
C GLU A 119 32.43 -19.60 3.30
N LYS A 120 33.52 -19.06 3.89
CA LYS A 120 33.55 -18.67 5.30
C LYS A 120 32.58 -17.53 5.59
N ALA A 121 32.51 -16.53 4.71
CA ALA A 121 31.54 -15.44 4.80
C ALA A 121 30.09 -15.95 4.76
N ASN A 122 29.75 -16.87 3.86
CA ASN A 122 28.41 -17.46 3.80
C ASN A 122 28.07 -18.25 5.06
N SER A 123 29.04 -19.00 5.60
CA SER A 123 28.85 -19.70 6.88
C SER A 123 28.66 -18.73 8.05
N LEU A 124 29.45 -17.66 8.09
CA LEU A 124 29.33 -16.58 9.09
C LEU A 124 27.94 -15.93 9.03
N LEU A 125 27.49 -15.55 7.83
CA LEU A 125 26.16 -14.99 7.60
C LEU A 125 25.03 -15.97 7.94
N GLY A 126 25.26 -17.28 7.79
CA GLY A 126 24.34 -18.32 8.21
C GLY A 126 24.14 -18.35 9.74
N ASN A 127 25.21 -18.16 10.50
CA ASN A 127 25.16 -18.13 11.97
C ASN A 127 24.54 -16.84 12.53
N LEU A 128 24.59 -15.74 11.78
CA LEU A 128 23.96 -14.47 12.14
C LEU A 128 22.45 -14.50 11.87
N ALA A 129 21.66 -14.90 12.88
CA ALA A 129 20.22 -15.07 12.76
C ALA A 129 19.45 -13.79 12.41
N THR A 130 19.90 -12.64 12.92
CA THR A 130 19.26 -11.33 12.71
C THR A 130 20.04 -10.55 11.67
N LYS A 131 19.34 -10.06 10.64
CA LYS A 131 19.91 -9.19 9.60
C LYS A 131 19.11 -7.89 9.52
N ILE A 132 19.85 -6.79 9.46
CA ILE A 132 19.28 -5.44 9.31
C ILE A 132 19.85 -4.86 8.04
N PHE A 133 18.99 -4.71 7.04
CA PHE A 133 19.36 -4.14 5.75
C PHE A 133 19.03 -2.65 5.75
N CYS A 134 20.04 -1.80 5.64
CA CYS A 134 19.88 -0.37 5.46
C CYS A 134 19.85 -0.02 3.97
N GLN A 135 19.74 1.28 3.64
CA GLN A 135 19.82 1.72 2.26
C GLN A 135 21.14 1.27 1.63
N ASN A 136 21.05 0.50 0.55
CA ASN A 136 22.20 0.00 -0.18
C ASN A 136 22.00 0.12 -1.69
N GLY A 137 23.06 0.51 -2.40
CA GLY A 137 23.06 0.71 -3.85
C GLY A 137 23.48 -0.52 -4.65
N ASP A 138 24.13 -1.49 -4.02
CA ASP A 138 24.66 -2.66 -4.71
C ASP A 138 23.59 -3.72 -5.01
N HIS A 139 23.53 -4.13 -6.29
CA HIS A 139 22.55 -5.10 -6.78
C HIS A 139 22.78 -6.50 -6.19
N THR A 140 24.02 -6.97 -6.07
CA THR A 140 24.31 -8.35 -5.65
C THR A 140 23.86 -8.56 -4.20
N THR A 141 24.20 -7.61 -3.33
CA THR A 141 23.77 -7.59 -1.93
C THR A 141 22.25 -7.47 -1.80
N ASN A 142 21.61 -6.59 -2.58
CA ASN A 142 20.15 -6.40 -2.51
C ASN A 142 19.37 -7.62 -3.03
N LYS A 143 19.88 -8.28 -4.06
CA LYS A 143 19.31 -9.54 -4.56
C LYS A 143 19.46 -10.64 -3.51
N TRP A 144 20.65 -10.79 -2.92
CA TRP A 144 20.88 -11.74 -1.83
C TRP A 144 19.95 -11.47 -0.63
N ALA A 145 19.69 -10.21 -0.30
CA ALA A 145 18.76 -9.84 0.76
C ALA A 145 17.30 -10.22 0.40
N ALA A 146 16.85 -9.93 -0.82
CA ALA A 146 15.52 -10.30 -1.31
C ALA A 146 15.32 -11.83 -1.33
N ASP A 147 16.31 -12.56 -1.83
CA ASP A 147 16.33 -14.03 -1.84
C ASP A 147 16.30 -14.59 -0.41
N SER A 148 17.02 -13.98 0.53
CA SER A 148 17.05 -14.40 1.95
C SER A 148 15.71 -14.18 2.67
N ILE A 149 14.99 -13.10 2.38
CA ILE A 149 13.68 -12.82 2.96
C ILE A 149 12.61 -13.77 2.38
N GLY A 150 12.73 -14.10 1.09
CA GLY A 150 11.91 -15.08 0.41
C GLY A 150 10.87 -14.49 -0.55
N GLN A 151 10.13 -15.39 -1.20
CA GLN A 151 9.11 -15.08 -2.20
C GLN A 151 7.70 -15.41 -1.68
N ALA A 152 6.70 -14.71 -2.21
CA ALA A 152 5.28 -14.97 -1.99
C ALA A 152 4.60 -15.29 -3.32
N VAL A 153 3.62 -16.20 -3.28
CA VAL A 153 2.77 -16.48 -4.43
C VAL A 153 1.75 -15.34 -4.54
N LEU A 154 1.87 -14.52 -5.57
CA LEU A 154 0.91 -13.49 -5.92
C LEU A 154 -0.05 -14.03 -6.98
N ARG A 155 -1.35 -13.98 -6.68
CA ARG A 155 -2.41 -14.24 -7.66
C ARG A 155 -2.63 -12.97 -8.47
N ARG A 156 -2.21 -12.98 -9.73
CA ARG A 156 -2.50 -11.90 -10.67
C ARG A 156 -3.80 -12.20 -11.40
N HIS A 157 -4.70 -11.23 -11.37
CA HIS A 157 -5.97 -11.27 -12.06
C HIS A 157 -5.82 -10.53 -13.40
N SER A 158 -5.98 -11.25 -14.51
CA SER A 158 -6.00 -10.67 -15.85
C SER A 158 -7.43 -10.60 -16.36
N GLN A 159 -7.87 -9.40 -16.75
CA GLN A 159 -9.16 -9.16 -17.38
C GLN A 159 -8.94 -8.73 -18.81
N ASN A 160 -9.42 -9.53 -19.76
CA ASN A 160 -9.48 -9.14 -21.16
C ASN A 160 -10.94 -8.81 -21.53
N ILE A 161 -11.16 -7.57 -21.98
CA ILE A 161 -12.46 -7.10 -22.48
C ILE A 161 -12.29 -6.81 -23.96
N GLY A 162 -12.86 -7.67 -24.82
CA GLY A 162 -12.91 -7.48 -26.27
C GLY A 162 -14.28 -6.99 -26.71
N ASP A 163 -14.33 -5.84 -27.39
CA ASP A 163 -15.53 -5.33 -28.07
C ASP A 163 -15.40 -5.64 -29.56
N SER A 164 -15.99 -6.75 -30.00
CA SER A 164 -16.01 -7.16 -31.40
C SER A 164 -17.32 -6.70 -32.04
N LYS A 165 -17.25 -5.65 -32.86
CA LYS A 165 -18.36 -5.24 -33.74
C LYS A 165 -18.12 -5.79 -35.13
N SER A 166 -18.84 -6.85 -35.51
CA SER A 166 -18.97 -7.23 -36.91
C SER A 166 -20.35 -6.83 -37.41
N GLY A 167 -20.39 -5.95 -38.42
CA GLY A 167 -21.61 -5.49 -39.06
C GLY A 167 -21.63 -5.93 -40.52
N GLY A 168 -22.57 -6.80 -40.88
CA GLY A 168 -22.95 -7.04 -42.28
C GLY A 168 -24.02 -6.04 -42.72
N MET A 169 -24.05 -5.71 -44.02
CA MET A 169 -24.93 -4.71 -44.68
C MET A 169 -26.45 -4.95 -44.51
N LYS A 170 -26.87 -5.98 -43.76
CA LYS A 170 -28.27 -6.36 -43.52
C LYS A 170 -28.53 -6.46 -42.02
N GLY A 171 -28.69 -5.32 -41.36
CA GLY A 171 -29.54 -5.11 -40.17
C GLY A 171 -29.31 -5.89 -38.86
N ASP A 172 -28.57 -7.00 -38.83
CA ASP A 172 -28.37 -7.81 -37.62
C ASP A 172 -27.09 -7.37 -36.88
N TYR A 173 -27.26 -6.50 -35.89
CA TYR A 173 -26.22 -6.16 -34.92
C TYR A 173 -26.11 -7.27 -33.87
N ASN A 174 -25.28 -8.29 -34.12
CA ASN A 174 -24.85 -9.19 -33.07
C ASN A 174 -23.67 -8.57 -32.32
N GLN A 175 -23.96 -7.90 -31.20
CA GLN A 175 -22.94 -7.43 -30.27
C GLN A 175 -22.51 -8.61 -29.38
N SER A 176 -21.36 -9.20 -29.65
CA SER A 176 -20.74 -10.20 -28.77
C SER A 176 -19.67 -9.53 -27.90
N ASP A 177 -20.05 -9.25 -26.65
CA ASP A 177 -19.10 -8.84 -25.61
C ASP A 177 -18.35 -10.10 -25.13
N ASN A 178 -17.10 -10.27 -25.57
CA ASN A 178 -16.25 -11.37 -25.10
C ASN A 178 -15.53 -10.94 -23.82
N TYR A 179 -15.89 -11.59 -22.71
CA TYR A 179 -15.26 -11.43 -21.40
C TYR A 179 -14.50 -12.69 -21.02
N SER A 180 -13.19 -12.58 -20.83
CA SER A 180 -12.33 -13.68 -20.38
C SER A 180 -11.59 -13.26 -19.10
N GLU A 181 -11.75 -14.07 -18.05
CA GLU A 181 -11.00 -13.96 -16.80
C GLU A 181 -9.93 -15.05 -16.78
N GLY A 182 -8.68 -14.63 -16.53
CA GLY A 182 -7.57 -15.55 -16.29
C GLY A 182 -6.95 -15.28 -14.92
N TRP A 183 -6.77 -16.35 -14.14
CA TRP A 183 -5.99 -16.30 -12.91
C TRP A 183 -4.62 -16.93 -13.18
N SER A 184 -3.55 -16.16 -12.95
CA SER A 184 -2.18 -16.69 -13.00
C SER A 184 -1.54 -16.55 -11.62
N GLU A 185 -0.98 -17.64 -11.11
CA GLU A 185 -0.14 -17.61 -9.91
C GLU A 185 1.32 -17.39 -10.33
N GLN A 186 1.96 -16.36 -9.80
CA GLN A 186 3.39 -16.10 -10.01
C GLN A 186 4.07 -15.93 -8.64
N LYS A 187 5.31 -16.43 -8.53
CA LYS A 187 6.15 -16.21 -7.35
C LYS A 187 6.89 -14.90 -7.55
N ASP A 188 6.63 -13.93 -6.67
CA ASP A 188 7.32 -12.65 -6.64
C ASP A 188 8.02 -12.47 -5.28
N TYR A 189 9.05 -11.63 -5.24
CA TYR A 189 9.75 -11.32 -3.98
C TYR A 189 8.83 -10.67 -2.96
N LYS A 190 8.93 -11.07 -1.69
CA LYS A 190 8.23 -10.38 -0.59
C LYS A 190 8.69 -8.94 -0.42
N VAL A 191 9.98 -8.70 -0.67
CA VAL A 191 10.61 -7.39 -0.73
C VAL A 191 11.34 -7.31 -2.06
N ASP A 192 10.88 -6.42 -2.93
CA ASP A 192 11.55 -6.19 -4.21
C ASP A 192 12.94 -5.57 -4.00
N ILE A 193 13.88 -5.89 -4.89
CA ILE A 193 15.28 -5.47 -4.86
C ILE A 193 15.38 -3.93 -4.85
N ILE A 194 14.47 -3.26 -5.57
CA ILE A 194 14.39 -1.79 -5.64
C ILE A 194 13.99 -1.18 -4.29
N GLN A 195 13.33 -1.93 -3.40
CA GLN A 195 12.97 -1.38 -2.09
C GLN A 195 14.19 -1.07 -1.22
N PHE A 196 15.29 -1.81 -1.37
CA PHE A 196 16.53 -1.56 -0.62
C PHE A 196 17.23 -0.27 -1.05
N THR A 197 17.16 0.09 -2.34
CA THR A 197 17.77 1.33 -2.86
C THR A 197 16.98 2.58 -2.46
N THR A 198 15.68 2.42 -2.18
CA THR A 198 14.73 3.50 -1.84
C THR A 198 14.52 3.69 -0.34
N LEU A 199 15.25 2.97 0.52
CA LEU A 199 15.25 3.23 1.96
C LEU A 199 15.78 4.63 2.27
N GLN A 200 15.32 5.21 3.38
CA GLN A 200 15.73 6.56 3.77
C GLN A 200 17.19 6.57 4.22
N SER A 201 17.98 7.50 3.66
CA SER A 201 19.33 7.77 4.13
C SER A 201 19.31 8.57 5.42
N GLY A 202 20.22 8.26 6.32
CA GLY A 202 20.34 8.97 7.59
C GLY A 202 20.70 10.46 7.52
N GLY A 203 21.02 10.98 6.34
CA GLY A 203 21.37 12.38 6.15
C GLY A 203 20.16 13.33 6.21
N PRO A 204 20.41 14.64 6.07
CA PRO A 204 19.36 15.66 5.99
C PRO A 204 18.29 15.37 4.93
N ARG A 205 18.70 14.78 3.78
CA ARG A 205 17.80 14.38 2.68
C ARG A 205 16.79 13.31 3.07
N GLY A 206 17.16 12.35 3.91
CA GLY A 206 16.24 11.36 4.46
C GLY A 206 15.67 11.76 5.82
N GLN A 207 15.62 13.08 6.10
CA GLN A 207 15.01 13.64 7.32
C GLN A 207 15.63 13.13 8.62
N CYS A 208 16.92 12.75 8.57
CA CYS A 208 17.61 12.18 9.73
C CYS A 208 16.88 10.93 10.25
N GLN A 209 16.32 10.15 9.34
CA GLN A 209 15.74 8.84 9.59
C GLN A 209 16.50 7.80 8.76
N VAL A 210 17.00 6.76 9.42
CA VAL A 210 17.61 5.61 8.74
C VAL A 210 16.51 4.60 8.46
N GLY A 211 16.16 4.42 7.20
CA GLY A 211 15.27 3.35 6.79
C GLY A 211 15.98 1.99 6.86
N TYR A 212 15.30 1.00 7.42
CA TYR A 212 15.83 -0.36 7.50
C TYR A 212 14.75 -1.41 7.22
N ILE A 213 15.22 -2.56 6.77
CA ILE A 213 14.45 -3.79 6.66
C ILE A 213 15.08 -4.79 7.63
N TYR A 214 14.32 -5.13 8.67
CA TYR A 214 14.67 -6.14 9.64
C TYR A 214 14.16 -7.49 9.19
N TRP A 215 15.03 -8.49 9.22
CA TRP A 215 14.68 -9.88 8.97
C TRP A 215 15.37 -10.77 9.99
N GLN A 216 14.66 -11.77 10.50
CA GLN A 216 15.19 -12.76 11.43
C GLN A 216 14.78 -14.15 10.98
N SER A 217 15.77 -15.04 10.84
CA SER A 217 15.52 -16.42 10.45
C SER A 217 14.68 -17.15 11.51
N GLY A 218 13.72 -17.96 11.06
CA GLY A 218 12.91 -18.84 11.92
C GLY A 218 11.83 -18.15 12.76
N ARG A 219 11.50 -16.88 12.48
CA ARG A 219 10.50 -16.13 13.26
C ARG A 219 9.49 -15.40 12.37
N ILE A 220 8.20 -15.58 12.68
CA ILE A 220 7.14 -14.69 12.20
C ILE A 220 6.99 -13.56 13.21
N LEU A 221 7.02 -12.32 12.72
CA LEU A 221 6.94 -11.13 13.55
C LEU A 221 5.48 -10.81 13.86
N LYS A 222 5.24 -9.90 14.82
CA LYS A 222 3.88 -9.56 15.27
C LYS A 222 2.99 -8.98 14.17
N ASN A 223 3.57 -8.52 13.06
CA ASN A 223 2.86 -8.05 11.87
C ASN A 223 2.35 -9.20 10.96
N GLY A 224 2.64 -10.46 11.29
CA GLY A 224 2.28 -11.61 10.47
C GLY A 224 3.24 -11.89 9.32
N ASP A 225 4.33 -11.11 9.21
CA ASP A 225 5.34 -11.25 8.17
C ASP A 225 6.70 -11.69 8.72
N VAL A 226 7.59 -12.10 7.82
CA VAL A 226 8.97 -12.52 8.13
C VAL A 226 9.95 -11.34 8.18
N TYR A 227 9.51 -10.14 7.79
CA TYR A 227 10.30 -8.92 7.81
C TYR A 227 9.50 -7.74 8.35
N VAL A 228 10.22 -6.71 8.82
CA VAL A 228 9.66 -5.41 9.20
C VAL A 228 10.44 -4.33 8.49
N ARG A 229 9.73 -3.46 7.77
CA ARG A 229 10.27 -2.21 7.23
C ARG A 229 9.94 -1.08 8.20
N SER A 230 10.95 -0.37 8.68
CA SER A 230 10.77 0.71 9.65
C SER A 230 11.90 1.74 9.52
N THR A 231 11.88 2.78 10.35
CA THR A 231 12.88 3.85 10.37
C THR A 231 13.41 4.09 11.78
N ILE A 232 14.71 4.40 11.88
CA ILE A 232 15.37 4.80 13.13
C ILE A 232 15.58 6.30 13.07
N LYS A 233 15.07 7.03 14.07
CA LYS A 233 15.33 8.47 14.19
C LYS A 233 16.75 8.70 14.68
N GLN A 234 17.49 9.57 13.99
CA GLN A 234 18.79 10.05 14.44
C GLN A 234 18.78 11.56 14.61
N LYS A 235 19.68 12.08 15.44
CA LYS A 235 19.89 13.52 15.53
C LYS A 235 20.56 14.01 14.25
N CYS A 236 19.96 15.01 13.61
CA CYS A 236 20.59 15.69 12.48
C CYS A 236 21.92 16.28 12.92
N ARG A 237 23.03 15.82 12.35
CA ARG A 237 24.32 16.49 12.57
C ARG A 237 24.35 17.77 11.75
N ARG A 238 24.86 18.85 12.35
CA ARG A 238 25.29 20.03 11.58
C ARG A 238 26.41 19.59 10.64
N ILE A 239 26.24 19.85 9.34
CA ILE A 239 27.35 19.76 8.40
C ILE A 239 28.36 20.83 8.82
N CYS A 240 29.66 20.52 8.78
CA CYS A 240 30.72 21.45 9.17
C CYS A 240 30.51 22.79 8.45
N GLY A 241 30.32 23.89 9.20
CA GLY A 241 30.03 25.23 8.68
C GLY A 241 28.56 25.69 8.67
N ALA A 242 27.58 24.84 9.04
CA ALA A 242 26.17 25.23 9.07
C ALA A 242 25.72 25.80 10.43
N LYS A 243 25.15 27.02 10.44
CA LYS A 243 24.57 27.66 11.65
C LYS A 243 23.27 26.99 12.15
N PHE A 244 22.49 26.38 11.26
CA PHE A 244 21.19 25.77 11.56
C PHE A 244 21.10 24.33 11.04
N GLU A 245 20.30 23.51 11.72
CA GLU A 245 19.95 22.16 11.26
C GLU A 245 19.09 22.25 9.99
N ARG A 246 19.64 21.84 8.86
CA ARG A 246 18.90 21.81 7.60
C ARG A 246 17.98 20.60 7.59
N HIS A 247 16.67 20.83 7.56
CA HIS A 247 15.69 19.82 7.20
C HIS A 247 15.49 19.88 5.68
N CYS A 248 15.81 18.80 4.95
CA CYS A 248 15.51 18.75 3.52
C CYS A 248 14.06 18.31 3.29
N PRO A 249 13.45 18.71 2.16
CA PRO A 249 12.13 18.23 1.76
C PRO A 249 12.13 16.70 1.60
N PRO A 250 11.01 16.01 1.90
CA PRO A 250 10.87 14.56 1.83
C PRO A 250 11.20 14.01 0.44
N VAL A 251 11.91 12.89 0.39
CA VAL A 251 12.06 12.08 -0.84
C VAL A 251 10.71 11.41 -1.13
N PRO A 252 10.19 11.45 -2.36
CA PRO A 252 8.95 10.77 -2.72
C PRO A 252 9.07 9.26 -2.50
N SER A 253 8.23 8.71 -1.63
CA SER A 253 8.15 7.26 -1.41
C SER A 253 7.39 6.59 -2.56
N LEU A 254 8.03 5.66 -3.28
CA LEU A 254 7.34 4.77 -4.20
C LEU A 254 6.38 3.85 -3.42
N GLY A 255 5.08 3.90 -3.75
CA GLY A 255 4.11 2.88 -3.34
C GLY A 255 3.18 3.20 -2.17
N GLY A 256 3.10 4.46 -1.72
CA GLY A 256 2.25 4.86 -0.59
C GLY A 256 0.84 5.33 -0.95
N LYS A 257 0.16 4.76 -1.97
CA LYS A 257 -1.28 5.03 -2.15
C LYS A 257 -2.08 4.04 -1.31
N THR A 258 -2.01 4.15 0.01
CA THR A 258 -3.14 3.75 0.84
C THR A 258 -4.26 4.75 0.59
N GLU A 259 -4.97 4.56 -0.54
CA GLU A 259 -6.12 5.38 -0.90
C GLU A 259 -7.15 5.27 0.22
N LYS A 260 -7.28 6.35 0.99
CA LYS A 260 -8.21 6.42 2.11
C LYS A 260 -9.62 6.15 1.61
N ALA A 261 -10.36 5.32 2.34
CA ALA A 261 -11.78 5.12 2.11
C ALA A 261 -12.51 6.47 2.21
N GLY A 262 -13.19 6.87 1.14
CA GLY A 262 -13.93 8.13 1.07
C GLY A 262 -15.06 8.03 0.06
N PHE A 263 -16.05 8.93 0.18
CA PHE A 263 -17.11 9.08 -0.82
C PHE A 263 -16.49 9.44 -2.17
N SER A 264 -16.66 8.57 -3.16
CA SER A 264 -16.13 8.78 -4.51
C SER A 264 -17.29 8.72 -5.49
N PHE A 265 -17.74 9.88 -5.93
CA PHE A 265 -18.70 10.00 -7.03
C PHE A 265 -17.95 10.09 -8.35
N TYR A 266 -18.45 9.40 -9.37
CA TYR A 266 -17.97 9.50 -10.73
C TYR A 266 -18.74 10.60 -11.48
N TRP A 267 -18.17 11.08 -12.60
CA TRP A 267 -18.80 12.14 -13.40
C TRP A 267 -20.23 11.80 -13.84
N TYR A 268 -20.50 10.52 -14.15
CA TYR A 268 -21.83 10.06 -14.57
C TYR A 268 -22.83 10.00 -13.40
N ASP A 269 -22.35 9.87 -12.14
CA ASP A 269 -23.21 9.99 -10.97
C ASP A 269 -23.70 11.44 -10.84
N TRP A 270 -22.81 12.42 -11.02
CA TRP A 270 -23.16 13.85 -11.06
C TRP A 270 -24.13 14.19 -12.18
N MET A 271 -23.95 13.62 -13.37
CA MET A 271 -24.91 13.78 -14.46
C MET A 271 -26.30 13.25 -14.08
N THR A 272 -26.37 12.13 -13.36
CA THR A 272 -27.64 11.57 -12.89
C THR A 272 -28.32 12.48 -11.87
N PHE A 273 -27.55 13.05 -10.93
CA PHE A 273 -28.08 14.03 -9.97
C PHE A 273 -28.56 15.32 -10.67
N ALA A 274 -27.83 15.80 -11.68
CA ALA A 274 -28.19 16.99 -12.45
C ALA A 274 -29.51 16.79 -13.22
N VAL A 275 -29.69 15.63 -13.87
CA VAL A 275 -30.95 15.28 -14.55
C VAL A 275 -32.12 15.21 -13.57
N CYS A 276 -31.90 14.65 -12.37
CA CYS A 276 -32.92 14.60 -11.31
C CYS A 276 -33.36 16.01 -10.87
N LEU A 277 -32.40 16.93 -10.69
CA LEU A 277 -32.70 18.30 -10.27
C LEU A 277 -33.41 19.08 -11.39
N ALA A 278 -32.94 18.98 -12.63
CA ALA A 278 -33.53 19.67 -13.77
C ALA A 278 -34.96 19.20 -14.05
N SER A 279 -35.21 17.89 -14.04
CA SER A 279 -36.55 17.33 -14.25
C SER A 279 -37.52 17.67 -13.11
N SER A 280 -37.05 17.68 -11.86
CA SER A 280 -37.86 18.10 -10.72
C SER A 280 -38.24 19.59 -10.80
N ALA A 281 -37.34 20.45 -11.29
CA ALA A 281 -37.60 21.86 -11.51
C ALA A 281 -38.66 22.09 -12.61
N LEU A 282 -38.59 21.32 -13.70
CA LEU A 282 -39.61 21.36 -14.76
C LEU A 282 -41.00 20.92 -14.25
N ALA A 283 -41.05 19.87 -13.43
CA ALA A 283 -42.29 19.44 -12.80
C ALA A 283 -42.88 20.51 -11.87
N ALA A 284 -42.04 21.16 -11.06
CA ALA A 284 -42.45 22.27 -10.19
C ALA A 284 -42.98 23.47 -10.99
N ALA A 285 -42.36 23.79 -12.14
CA ALA A 285 -42.87 24.81 -13.05
C ALA A 285 -44.26 24.44 -13.61
N GLY A 286 -44.50 23.16 -13.92
CA GLY A 286 -45.81 22.65 -14.32
C GLY A 286 -46.88 22.88 -13.24
N PHE A 287 -46.59 22.54 -11.99
CA PHE A 287 -47.49 22.85 -10.87
C PHE A 287 -47.73 24.36 -10.71
N TYR A 288 -46.66 25.17 -10.81
CA TYR A 288 -46.77 26.63 -10.71
C TYR A 288 -47.71 27.24 -11.75
N LEU A 289 -47.67 26.76 -12.99
CA LEU A 289 -48.57 27.23 -14.06
C LEU A 289 -50.05 26.91 -13.75
N ILE A 290 -50.32 25.72 -13.20
CA ILE A 290 -51.69 25.32 -12.82
C ILE A 290 -52.21 26.18 -11.67
N PHE A 291 -51.42 26.37 -10.62
CA PHE A 291 -51.85 27.14 -9.44
C PHE A 291 -51.84 28.66 -9.65
N SER A 292 -51.08 29.17 -10.61
CA SER A 292 -51.06 30.60 -10.94
C SER A 292 -52.09 30.99 -12.02
N GLU A 293 -52.93 30.03 -12.45
CA GLU A 293 -53.95 30.21 -13.51
C GLU A 293 -53.38 30.74 -14.85
N LYS A 294 -52.08 30.50 -15.11
CA LYS A 294 -51.36 30.94 -16.32
C LYS A 294 -51.15 29.79 -17.30
N ASP A 295 -52.10 28.87 -17.37
CA ASP A 295 -51.98 27.68 -18.20
C ASP A 295 -52.43 27.96 -19.64
N TYR A 296 -51.66 27.47 -20.61
CA TYR A 296 -51.95 27.64 -22.03
C TYR A 296 -52.54 26.34 -22.57
N TYR A 297 -53.72 26.46 -23.16
CA TYR A 297 -54.41 25.35 -23.81
C TYR A 297 -53.66 24.92 -25.08
N LEU A 298 -53.41 23.63 -25.25
CA LEU A 298 -52.76 23.09 -26.44
C LEU A 298 -53.71 22.22 -27.26
N LEU A 299 -54.14 21.07 -26.73
CA LEU A 299 -54.84 20.03 -27.50
C LEU A 299 -55.90 19.29 -26.65
N PRO A 300 -57.12 19.05 -27.15
CA PRO A 300 -58.05 18.10 -26.55
C PRO A 300 -57.74 16.67 -27.01
N VAL A 301 -57.68 15.72 -26.07
CA VAL A 301 -57.67 14.28 -26.39
C VAL A 301 -59.04 13.70 -26.02
N PRO A 302 -59.77 13.06 -26.96
CA PRO A 302 -61.03 12.40 -26.67
C PRO A 302 -60.88 11.41 -25.51
N GLU A 303 -61.85 11.39 -24.59
CA GLU A 303 -61.94 10.46 -23.43
C GLU A 303 -60.88 10.60 -22.31
N ILE A 304 -59.69 11.17 -22.57
CA ILE A 304 -58.58 11.21 -21.60
C ILE A 304 -58.45 12.59 -20.91
N GLY A 305 -58.73 13.69 -21.62
CA GLY A 305 -58.71 15.03 -21.04
C GLY A 305 -58.04 16.09 -21.91
N ILE A 306 -57.83 17.26 -21.33
CA ILE A 306 -57.19 18.41 -22.01
C ILE A 306 -55.69 18.36 -21.75
N ILE A 307 -54.89 18.48 -22.81
CA ILE A 307 -53.45 18.70 -22.74
C ILE A 307 -53.19 20.21 -22.79
N THR A 308 -52.52 20.70 -21.76
CA THR A 308 -52.06 22.09 -21.63
C THR A 308 -50.53 22.15 -21.54
N ALA A 309 -49.97 23.36 -21.59
CA ALA A 309 -48.54 23.57 -21.37
C ALA A 309 -48.08 23.03 -20.01
N ALA A 310 -48.93 23.13 -18.98
CA ALA A 310 -48.65 22.53 -17.68
C ALA A 310 -48.60 20.99 -17.73
N THR A 311 -49.42 20.31 -18.54
CA THR A 311 -49.39 18.84 -18.67
C THR A 311 -48.04 18.36 -19.19
N ILE A 312 -47.47 19.04 -20.18
CA ILE A 312 -46.17 18.70 -20.76
C ILE A 312 -45.05 18.87 -19.72
N LEU A 313 -45.13 19.90 -18.89
CA LEU A 313 -44.18 20.12 -17.80
C LEU A 313 -44.37 19.09 -16.67
N LEU A 314 -45.60 18.74 -16.31
CA LEU A 314 -45.90 17.67 -15.36
C LEU A 314 -45.43 16.31 -15.87
N TRP A 315 -45.41 16.06 -17.18
CA TRP A 315 -44.88 14.82 -17.74
C TRP A 315 -43.40 14.59 -17.40
N SER A 316 -42.64 15.64 -17.08
CA SER A 316 -41.25 15.54 -16.60
C SER A 316 -41.11 14.86 -15.23
N ILE A 317 -42.21 14.71 -14.46
CA ILE A 317 -42.26 13.90 -13.23
C ILE A 317 -41.82 12.45 -13.52
N SER A 318 -42.10 11.94 -14.73
CA SER A 318 -41.68 10.60 -15.16
C SER A 318 -40.17 10.39 -15.11
N ILE A 319 -39.42 11.38 -15.60
CA ILE A 319 -37.95 11.40 -15.64
C ILE A 319 -37.41 11.73 -14.24
N ALA A 320 -38.08 12.61 -13.50
CA ALA A 320 -37.71 12.94 -12.13
C ALA A 320 -37.78 11.71 -11.22
N LEU A 321 -38.84 10.91 -11.27
CA LEU A 321 -38.98 9.71 -10.43
C LEU A 321 -37.93 8.64 -10.78
N ASP A 322 -37.67 8.36 -12.06
CA ASP A 322 -36.65 7.36 -12.45
C ASP A 322 -35.23 7.81 -12.05
N SER A 323 -34.89 9.08 -12.29
CA SER A 323 -33.59 9.65 -11.91
C SER A 323 -33.43 9.78 -10.39
N MET A 324 -34.51 10.05 -9.65
CA MET A 324 -34.50 10.06 -8.19
C MET A 324 -34.23 8.67 -7.62
N LEU A 325 -34.91 7.63 -8.11
CA LEU A 325 -34.62 6.24 -7.74
C LEU A 325 -33.18 5.83 -8.11
N ALA A 326 -32.62 6.40 -9.18
CA ALA A 326 -31.21 6.24 -9.53
C ALA A 326 -30.26 6.83 -8.52
N SER A 327 -30.52 8.08 -8.15
CA SER A 327 -29.72 8.85 -7.22
C SER A 327 -29.65 8.14 -5.86
N LEU A 328 -30.80 7.61 -5.42
CA LEU A 328 -30.95 6.87 -4.17
C LEU A 328 -30.13 5.58 -4.18
N GLY A 329 -30.16 4.82 -5.28
CA GLY A 329 -29.34 3.63 -5.45
C GLY A 329 -27.83 3.91 -5.39
N ILE A 330 -27.37 5.00 -6.00
CA ILE A 330 -25.94 5.42 -5.97
C ILE A 330 -25.51 5.79 -4.55
N VAL A 331 -26.37 6.49 -3.80
CA VAL A 331 -26.10 6.89 -2.41
C VAL A 331 -26.05 5.65 -1.50
N LEU A 332 -26.99 4.72 -1.65
CA LEU A 332 -27.00 3.45 -0.90
C LEU A 332 -25.76 2.58 -1.19
N ASP A 333 -25.35 2.47 -2.46
CA ASP A 333 -24.14 1.73 -2.84
C ASP A 333 -22.88 2.32 -2.18
N ASN A 334 -22.76 3.65 -2.14
CA ASN A 334 -21.63 4.32 -1.49
C ASN A 334 -21.65 4.14 0.04
N LEU A 335 -22.83 4.25 0.67
CA LEU A 335 -23.02 3.95 2.09
C LEU A 335 -22.61 2.52 2.43
N TRP A 336 -23.03 1.55 1.60
CA TRP A 336 -22.66 0.15 1.77
C TRP A 336 -21.15 -0.10 1.67
N CYS A 337 -20.49 0.53 0.70
CA CYS A 337 -19.05 0.49 0.55
C CYS A 337 -18.33 1.11 1.76
N LEU A 338 -18.83 2.23 2.28
CA LEU A 338 -18.29 2.93 3.44
C LEU A 338 -18.38 2.07 4.72
N ILE A 339 -19.53 1.40 4.95
CA ILE A 339 -19.71 0.45 6.06
C ILE A 339 -18.66 -0.67 5.99
N ARG A 340 -18.33 -1.16 4.79
CA ARG A 340 -17.35 -2.22 4.58
C ARG A 340 -15.89 -1.73 4.51
N ARG A 341 -15.64 -0.43 4.71
CA ARG A 341 -14.32 0.22 4.56
C ARG A 341 -13.66 -0.10 3.21
N ARG A 342 -14.46 -0.23 2.15
CA ARG A 342 -14.01 -0.45 0.77
C ARG A 342 -14.39 0.73 -0.11
N LYS A 343 -13.59 1.05 -1.12
CA LYS A 343 -13.94 2.05 -2.14
C LYS A 343 -14.91 1.44 -3.16
N ARG A 344 -15.87 2.20 -3.65
CA ARG A 344 -16.70 1.81 -4.80
C ARG A 344 -15.79 1.65 -6.02
N VAL A 345 -15.82 0.48 -6.65
CA VAL A 345 -15.07 0.19 -7.87
C VAL A 345 -15.92 0.58 -9.07
N LYS A 346 -15.30 1.12 -10.12
CA LYS A 346 -16.01 1.46 -11.36
C LYS A 346 -16.47 0.16 -11.99
N CYS A 347 -17.76 -0.02 -12.25
CA CYS A 347 -18.26 -1.25 -12.86
C CYS A 347 -18.82 -0.98 -14.26
N LYS A 348 -18.50 -1.85 -15.22
CA LYS A 348 -19.19 -1.92 -16.52
C LYS A 348 -20.27 -2.99 -16.42
N ILE A 349 -21.48 -2.70 -16.89
CA ILE A 349 -22.55 -3.69 -16.98
C ILE A 349 -22.54 -4.25 -18.41
N ILE A 350 -22.33 -5.57 -18.53
CA ILE A 350 -22.32 -6.30 -19.81
C ILE A 350 -23.63 -7.07 -19.98
N ASN A 351 -24.04 -7.31 -21.24
CA ASN A 351 -25.26 -8.02 -21.64
C ASN A 351 -26.57 -7.37 -21.19
N ARG A 352 -26.65 -6.03 -21.23
CA ARG A 352 -27.92 -5.36 -20.96
C ARG A 352 -28.87 -5.59 -22.13
N VAL A 353 -30.04 -6.20 -21.88
CA VAL A 353 -31.11 -6.25 -22.88
C VAL A 353 -31.45 -4.80 -23.28
N PRO A 354 -31.45 -4.42 -24.58
CA PRO A 354 -31.84 -3.09 -25.00
C PRO A 354 -33.33 -2.85 -24.72
N LEU A 355 -33.61 -2.31 -23.53
CA LEU A 355 -34.93 -2.05 -22.96
C LEU A 355 -35.56 -0.73 -23.46
N ILE A 356 -35.30 -0.39 -24.72
CA ILE A 356 -35.84 0.83 -25.36
C ILE A 356 -37.37 0.76 -25.34
N VAL A 357 -37.94 -0.40 -25.69
CA VAL A 357 -39.40 -0.64 -25.75
C VAL A 357 -40.08 -0.38 -24.41
N ILE A 358 -39.55 -0.93 -23.31
CA ILE A 358 -40.14 -0.72 -21.97
C ILE A 358 -40.02 0.74 -21.52
N THR A 359 -38.98 1.45 -21.95
CA THR A 359 -38.82 2.88 -21.64
C THR A 359 -39.85 3.74 -22.36
N TRP A 360 -40.15 3.45 -23.62
CA TRP A 360 -41.23 4.14 -24.35
C TRP A 360 -42.61 3.83 -23.77
N LEU A 361 -42.87 2.58 -23.39
CA LEU A 361 -44.12 2.19 -22.73
C LEU A 361 -44.31 2.94 -21.40
N TYR A 362 -43.26 3.06 -20.59
CA TYR A 362 -43.31 3.83 -19.34
C TYR A 362 -43.58 5.32 -19.60
N LEU A 363 -42.89 5.94 -20.56
CA LEU A 363 -43.07 7.35 -20.89
C LEU A 363 -44.48 7.63 -21.44
N GLY A 364 -45.02 6.75 -22.28
CA GLY A 364 -46.38 6.84 -22.81
C GLY A 364 -47.44 6.68 -21.71
N PHE A 365 -47.32 5.67 -20.86
CA PHE A 365 -48.21 5.48 -19.71
C PHE A 365 -48.15 6.67 -18.74
N SER A 366 -46.97 7.23 -18.55
CA SER A 366 -46.77 8.41 -17.70
C SER A 366 -47.42 9.68 -18.24
N LEU A 367 -47.59 9.81 -19.56
CA LEU A 367 -48.31 10.95 -20.15
C LEU A 367 -49.80 10.89 -19.79
N ALA A 368 -50.40 9.70 -19.85
CA ALA A 368 -51.78 9.49 -19.43
C ALA A 368 -51.96 9.81 -17.92
N LEU A 369 -51.01 9.40 -17.08
CA LEU A 369 -51.03 9.74 -15.65
C LEU A 369 -50.89 11.25 -15.40
N ALA A 370 -50.10 11.97 -16.21
CA ALA A 370 -49.98 13.42 -16.10
C ALA A 370 -51.30 14.14 -16.42
N VAL A 371 -52.03 13.70 -17.45
CA VAL A 371 -53.37 14.23 -17.78
C VAL A 371 -54.37 13.92 -16.65
N CYS A 372 -54.37 12.70 -16.12
CA CYS A 372 -55.23 12.33 -14.99
C CYS A 372 -54.92 13.15 -13.73
N LEU A 373 -53.64 13.38 -13.44
CA LEU A 373 -53.22 14.20 -12.30
C LEU A 373 -53.72 15.65 -12.46
N GLN A 374 -53.55 16.23 -13.64
CA GLN A 374 -54.04 17.57 -13.94
C GLN A 374 -55.57 17.68 -13.82
N ASN A 375 -56.30 16.72 -14.36
CA ASN A 375 -57.76 16.68 -14.22
C ASN A 375 -58.20 16.53 -12.76
N ALA A 376 -57.48 15.74 -11.95
CA ALA A 376 -57.76 15.60 -10.52
C ALA A 376 -57.54 16.93 -9.78
N ILE A 377 -56.48 17.69 -10.13
CA ILE A 377 -56.22 19.02 -9.57
C ILE A 377 -57.35 19.99 -9.94
N TYR A 378 -57.75 20.04 -11.22
CA TYR A 378 -58.83 20.93 -11.67
C TYR A 378 -60.20 20.59 -11.06
N ARG A 379 -60.47 19.30 -10.79
CA ARG A 379 -61.72 18.84 -10.13
C ARG A 379 -61.66 18.86 -8.61
N GLN A 380 -60.55 19.35 -8.01
CA GLN A 380 -60.30 19.33 -6.56
C GLN A 380 -60.46 17.93 -5.93
N GLN A 381 -60.10 16.89 -6.67
CA GLN A 381 -60.12 15.50 -6.20
C GLN A 381 -58.78 15.10 -5.58
N SER A 382 -58.78 13.99 -4.83
CA SER A 382 -57.55 13.48 -4.23
C SER A 382 -56.55 13.05 -5.31
N CYS A 383 -55.36 13.66 -5.30
CA CYS A 383 -54.27 13.35 -6.23
C CYS A 383 -53.43 12.12 -5.81
N LEU A 384 -53.64 11.66 -4.57
CA LEU A 384 -52.91 10.56 -3.93
C LEU A 384 -52.94 9.22 -4.70
N PRO A 385 -54.09 8.74 -5.24
CA PRO A 385 -54.11 7.49 -6.01
C PRO A 385 -53.29 7.58 -7.30
N VAL A 386 -53.35 8.71 -8.01
CA VAL A 386 -52.60 8.90 -9.27
C VAL A 386 -51.10 8.96 -8.98
N ALA A 387 -50.68 9.69 -7.94
CA ALA A 387 -49.29 9.74 -7.50
C ALA A 387 -48.76 8.36 -7.07
N GLY A 388 -49.57 7.56 -6.37
CA GLY A 388 -49.22 6.19 -5.95
C GLY A 388 -48.97 5.25 -7.14
N VAL A 389 -49.86 5.27 -8.14
CA VAL A 389 -49.71 4.48 -9.37
C VAL A 389 -48.48 4.94 -10.18
N TRP A 390 -48.22 6.24 -10.19
CA TRP A 390 -47.05 6.79 -10.87
C TRP A 390 -45.74 6.34 -10.22
N LEU A 391 -45.66 6.39 -8.89
CA LEU A 391 -44.51 5.89 -8.15
C LEU A 391 -44.30 4.38 -8.34
N ALA A 392 -45.38 3.59 -8.31
CA ALA A 392 -45.31 2.15 -8.54
C ALA A 392 -44.80 1.82 -9.95
N SER A 393 -45.25 2.54 -10.98
CA SER A 393 -44.78 2.34 -12.35
C SER A 393 -43.32 2.73 -12.54
N ALA A 394 -42.85 3.80 -11.88
CA ALA A 394 -41.45 4.20 -11.88
C ALA A 394 -40.53 3.14 -11.21
N VAL A 395 -40.97 2.56 -10.09
CA VAL A 395 -40.26 1.46 -9.41
C VAL A 395 -40.19 0.22 -10.31
N ALA A 396 -41.30 -0.17 -10.93
CA ALA A 396 -41.32 -1.30 -11.86
C ALA A 396 -40.36 -1.08 -13.04
N HIS A 397 -40.39 0.10 -13.66
CA HIS A 397 -39.49 0.46 -14.76
C HIS A 397 -38.02 0.37 -14.36
N ARG A 398 -37.68 0.84 -13.16
CA ARG A 398 -36.33 0.76 -12.59
C ARG A 398 -35.87 -0.69 -12.44
N LEU A 399 -36.72 -1.55 -11.88
CA LEU A 399 -36.44 -2.96 -11.67
C LEU A 399 -36.14 -3.66 -13.01
N PHE A 400 -36.97 -3.42 -14.03
CA PHE A 400 -36.73 -3.95 -15.38
C PHE A 400 -35.43 -3.43 -15.99
N LYS A 401 -35.12 -2.14 -15.86
CA LYS A 401 -33.85 -1.54 -16.32
C LYS A 401 -32.62 -2.14 -15.64
N THR A 402 -32.75 -2.64 -14.42
CA THR A 402 -31.67 -3.28 -13.66
C THR A 402 -31.61 -4.79 -13.84
N ALA A 403 -32.64 -5.41 -14.41
CA ALA A 403 -32.68 -6.85 -14.65
C ALA A 403 -31.76 -7.24 -15.84
N GLY A 404 -31.05 -8.35 -15.69
CA GLY A 404 -30.39 -9.03 -16.81
C GLY A 404 -28.97 -8.60 -17.18
N GLY A 405 -28.25 -7.80 -16.37
CA GLY A 405 -26.86 -7.42 -16.66
C GLY A 405 -25.85 -7.92 -15.62
N ARG A 406 -24.68 -8.41 -16.04
CA ARG A 406 -23.58 -8.77 -15.13
C ARG A 406 -22.73 -7.53 -14.85
N LYS A 407 -22.62 -7.12 -13.59
CA LYS A 407 -21.71 -6.04 -13.14
C LYS A 407 -20.27 -6.58 -13.11
N ILE A 408 -19.38 -6.01 -13.91
CA ILE A 408 -17.97 -6.37 -13.96
C ILE A 408 -17.14 -5.19 -13.42
N PRO A 409 -16.33 -5.39 -12.38
CA PRO A 409 -15.42 -4.35 -11.89
C PRO A 409 -14.36 -4.06 -12.95
N LEU A 410 -14.20 -2.78 -13.29
CA LEU A 410 -13.09 -2.23 -14.04
C LEU A 410 -12.00 -1.86 -13.02
N ASN A 411 -10.84 -2.49 -13.15
CA ASN A 411 -9.65 -2.21 -12.35
C ASN A 411 -9.04 -0.84 -12.67
#